data_AF-A0AAV5VNM2-F1
#
_entry.id   AF-A0AAV5VNM2-F1
#
_cell.length_a   1.000
_cell.length_b   1.000
_cell.length_c   1.000
_cell.angle_alpha   90.00
_cell.angle_beta   90.00
_cell.angle_gamma   90.00
#
_symmetry.space_group_name_H-M   'P 1'
#
loop_
_entity.id
_entity.type
_entity.pdbx_description
1 polymer ?
#
loop_
_entity_poly.entity_id
_entity_poly.type
_entity_poly.pdbx_seq_one_letter_code
_entity_poly.pdbx_strand_id
1 'polypeptide(L)'
;AFALKCYHCIGNDCDTAYTRITSTIDCPVGSFCQTAKFEYFDGEYNEVRSTHVARGCSVARGCMNSIGVDRCKADPQQFMLVGCPTRYCCDADLCNTIEGKDLI
;
A
#
# COMPACT_ATOMS: atom_id res chain seq x y z
N ALA A 1 -26.58 4.79 -3.60
CA ALA A 1 -25.15 4.96 -3.26
C ALA A 1 -24.36 4.06 -4.18
N PHE A 2 -23.37 4.59 -4.89
CA PHE A 2 -22.55 3.81 -5.82
C PHE A 2 -21.51 3.00 -5.06
N ALA A 3 -21.26 1.77 -5.52
CA ALA A 3 -20.14 0.96 -5.06
C ALA A 3 -18.86 1.56 -5.65
N LEU A 4 -17.89 1.88 -4.79
CA LEU A 4 -16.57 2.38 -5.20
C LEU A 4 -15.79 1.25 -5.86
N LYS A 5 -15.14 1.48 -7.00
CA LYS A 5 -14.31 0.47 -7.66
C LYS A 5 -12.83 0.71 -7.39
N CYS A 6 -12.10 -0.30 -6.92
CA CYS A 6 -10.68 -0.14 -6.55
C CYS A 6 -9.79 -1.19 -7.23
N TYR A 7 -8.49 -0.92 -7.33
CA TYR A 7 -7.52 -1.96 -7.68
C TYR A 7 -7.39 -2.99 -6.56
N HIS A 8 -7.20 -4.25 -6.94
CA HIS A 8 -7.10 -5.37 -6.02
C HIS A 8 -5.94 -6.30 -6.37
N CYS A 9 -5.02 -6.48 -5.44
CA CYS A 9 -3.93 -7.44 -5.57
C CYS A 9 -3.28 -7.66 -4.19
N ILE A 10 -2.58 -8.76 -3.98
CA ILE A 10 -1.87 -9.06 -2.74
C ILE A 10 -0.48 -9.62 -3.04
N GLY A 11 0.55 -9.02 -2.44
CA GLY A 11 1.94 -9.50 -2.52
C GLY A 11 2.41 -9.59 -3.97
N ASN A 12 2.81 -10.79 -4.38
CA ASN A 12 3.34 -11.04 -5.72
C ASN A 12 2.32 -10.78 -6.84
N ASP A 13 1.02 -10.84 -6.53
CA ASP A 13 -0.03 -10.44 -7.48
C ASP A 13 0.03 -8.94 -7.77
N CYS A 14 0.70 -8.12 -6.95
CA CYS A 14 0.92 -6.70 -7.21
C CYS A 14 2.23 -6.40 -7.96
N ASP A 15 3.05 -7.41 -8.27
CA ASP A 15 4.42 -7.19 -8.76
C ASP A 15 4.51 -7.03 -10.27
N THR A 16 3.51 -7.49 -11.04
CA THR A 16 3.51 -7.31 -12.49
C THR A 16 2.82 -5.99 -12.88
N ALA A 17 3.39 -5.28 -13.85
CA ALA A 17 2.78 -4.06 -14.40
C ALA A 17 1.34 -4.30 -14.89
N TYR A 18 1.03 -5.51 -15.33
CA TYR A 18 -0.29 -5.94 -15.77
C TYR A 18 -1.28 -6.04 -14.61
N THR A 19 -0.97 -6.84 -13.59
CA THR A 19 -1.87 -7.05 -12.45
C THR A 19 -2.09 -5.80 -11.60
N ARG A 20 -1.14 -4.84 -11.63
CA ARG A 20 -1.27 -3.51 -11.01
C ARG A 20 -2.42 -2.66 -11.55
N ILE A 21 -2.89 -2.93 -12.77
CA ILE A 21 -3.88 -2.07 -13.45
C ILE A 21 -5.10 -2.83 -13.98
N THR A 22 -5.11 -4.16 -13.97
CA THR A 22 -6.22 -4.95 -14.52
C THR A 22 -7.11 -5.61 -13.46
N SER A 23 -6.56 -5.93 -12.29
CA SER A 23 -7.33 -6.57 -11.23
C SER A 23 -8.07 -5.51 -10.40
N THR A 24 -9.40 -5.57 -10.45
CA THR A 24 -10.29 -4.58 -9.80
C THR A 24 -11.39 -5.28 -9.00
N ILE A 25 -11.91 -4.58 -8.00
CA ILE A 25 -12.98 -5.06 -7.13
C ILE A 25 -14.01 -3.94 -6.89
N ASP A 26 -15.28 -4.31 -6.82
CA ASP A 26 -16.35 -3.41 -6.39
C ASP A 26 -16.47 -3.45 -4.86
N CYS A 27 -16.34 -2.29 -4.23
CA CYS A 27 -16.30 -2.16 -2.78
C CYS A 27 -17.68 -1.94 -2.16
N PRO A 28 -17.88 -2.40 -0.91
CA PRO A 28 -19.08 -2.07 -0.15
C PRO A 28 -19.29 -0.57 -0.03
N VAL A 29 -20.54 -0.12 0.01
CA VAL A 29 -20.90 1.29 0.19
C VAL A 29 -20.26 1.84 1.47
N GLY A 30 -19.63 3.02 1.37
CA GLY A 30 -18.91 3.65 2.49
C GLY A 30 -17.48 3.14 2.70
N SER A 31 -16.96 2.36 1.76
CA SER A 31 -15.54 1.97 1.72
C SER A 31 -14.66 3.04 1.07
N PHE A 32 -13.35 2.88 1.25
CA PHE A 32 -12.28 3.62 0.61
C PHE A 32 -11.40 2.64 -0.18
N CYS A 33 -10.73 3.10 -1.23
CA CYS A 33 -9.65 2.34 -1.83
C CYS A 33 -8.41 2.45 -0.95
N GLN A 34 -7.73 1.32 -0.72
CA GLN A 34 -6.53 1.25 0.10
C GLN A 34 -5.37 0.66 -0.69
N THR A 35 -4.19 1.19 -0.40
CA THR A 35 -2.89 0.59 -0.71
C THR A 35 -2.14 0.40 0.60
N ALA A 36 -1.65 -0.80 0.86
CA ALA A 36 -0.69 -1.09 1.90
C ALA A 36 0.64 -1.50 1.26
N LYS A 37 1.75 -0.96 1.76
CA LYS A 37 3.10 -1.29 1.32
C LYS A 37 3.92 -1.70 2.54
N PHE A 38 4.77 -2.70 2.39
CA PHE A 38 5.65 -3.19 3.44
C PHE A 38 7.08 -3.25 2.91
N GLU A 39 7.97 -2.48 3.52
CA GLU A 39 9.37 -2.33 3.10
C GLU A 39 10.30 -2.99 4.12
N TYR A 40 11.18 -3.90 3.69
CA TYR A 40 12.21 -4.47 4.55
C TYR A 40 13.53 -3.72 4.37
N PHE A 41 14.13 -3.29 5.49
CA PHE A 41 15.43 -2.63 5.51
C PHE A 41 16.50 -3.59 6.02
N ASP A 42 17.67 -3.53 5.39
CA ASP A 42 18.90 -4.18 5.83
C ASP A 42 19.86 -3.10 6.37
N GLY A 43 20.24 -3.21 7.64
CA GLY A 43 21.03 -2.16 8.30
C GLY A 43 22.51 -2.19 7.97
N GLU A 44 23.01 -3.20 7.25
CA GLU A 44 24.36 -3.13 6.68
C GLU A 44 24.44 -2.10 5.52
N TYR A 45 23.32 -1.79 4.87
CA TYR A 45 23.31 -1.01 3.62
C TYR A 45 22.36 0.20 3.63
N ASN A 46 21.52 0.39 4.66
CA ASN A 46 20.47 1.43 4.66
C ASN A 46 19.59 1.38 3.39
N GLU A 47 19.46 0.20 2.79
CA GLU A 47 18.75 -0.03 1.54
C GLU A 47 17.47 -0.84 1.79
N VAL A 48 16.43 -0.56 0.99
CA VAL A 48 15.23 -1.37 0.92
C VAL A 48 15.56 -2.66 0.16
N ARG A 49 15.45 -3.82 0.82
CA ARG A 49 15.74 -5.13 0.22
C ARG A 49 14.53 -5.77 -0.46
N SER A 50 13.34 -5.48 0.06
CA SER A 50 12.10 -6.01 -0.49
C SER A 50 10.96 -5.06 -0.21
N THR A 51 10.05 -4.95 -1.17
CA THR A 51 8.80 -4.22 -1.05
C THR A 51 7.65 -5.16 -1.40
N HIS A 52 6.68 -5.29 -0.50
CA HIS A 52 5.43 -5.99 -0.78
C HIS A 52 4.26 -5.02 -0.77
N VAL A 53 3.36 -5.16 -1.74
CA VAL A 53 2.19 -4.29 -1.90
C VAL A 53 0.92 -5.11 -1.77
N ALA A 54 -0.11 -4.54 -1.18
CA ALA A 54 -1.46 -5.05 -1.21
C ALA A 54 -2.45 -3.92 -1.50
N ARG A 55 -3.49 -4.20 -2.28
CA ARG A 55 -4.51 -3.24 -2.70
C ARG A 55 -5.91 -3.83 -2.55
N GLY A 56 -6.87 -2.98 -2.22
CA GLY A 56 -8.27 -3.39 -2.18
C GLY A 56 -9.15 -2.35 -1.51
N CYS A 57 -10.31 -2.82 -1.03
CA CYS A 57 -11.24 -2.00 -0.27
C CYS A 57 -10.85 -1.94 1.21
N SER A 58 -11.12 -0.80 1.86
CA SER A 58 -10.99 -0.63 3.30
C SER A 58 -12.20 0.11 3.85
N VAL A 59 -12.54 -0.18 5.10
CA VAL A 59 -13.59 0.57 5.82
C VAL A 59 -12.99 1.83 6.45
N ALA A 60 -13.79 2.88 6.70
CA ALA A 60 -13.32 4.16 7.23
C ALA A 60 -12.34 4.06 8.42
N ARG A 61 -12.59 3.13 9.37
CA ARG A 61 -11.68 2.87 10.51
C ARG A 61 -10.30 2.35 10.12
N GLY A 62 -10.18 1.63 9.01
CA GLY A 62 -8.92 1.14 8.47
C GLY A 62 -8.06 2.24 7.83
N CYS A 63 -8.66 3.38 7.48
CA CYS A 63 -8.01 4.48 6.75
C CYS A 63 -7.73 5.73 7.60
N MET A 64 -8.31 5.85 8.80
CA MET A 64 -8.15 7.04 9.67
C MET A 64 -6.75 7.17 10.30
N ASN A 65 -5.96 6.11 10.31
CA ASN A 65 -4.60 6.13 10.82
C ASN A 65 -3.65 5.81 9.67
N SER A 66 -3.25 6.82 8.91
CA SER A 66 -1.96 6.75 8.22
C SER A 66 -0.91 6.56 9.31
N ILE A 67 -0.63 5.30 9.65
CA ILE A 67 0.47 4.96 10.56
C ILE A 67 1.69 5.63 9.96
N GLY A 68 2.25 6.58 10.71
CA GLY A 68 3.18 7.60 10.22
C GLY A 68 4.26 7.02 9.33
N VAL A 69 4.01 7.13 8.03
CA VAL A 69 4.84 6.66 6.90
C VAL A 69 6.27 7.19 7.01
N ASP A 70 6.43 8.36 7.62
CA ASP A 70 7.71 9.03 7.73
C ASP A 70 8.53 8.58 8.95
N ARG A 71 7.93 8.06 10.02
CA ARG A 71 8.70 7.73 11.25
C ARG A 71 9.60 6.52 11.07
N CYS A 72 9.15 5.51 10.34
CA CYS A 72 9.98 4.33 10.09
C CYS A 72 11.11 4.62 9.08
N LYS A 73 10.87 5.54 8.13
CA LYS A 73 11.84 5.97 7.12
C LYS A 73 12.84 6.95 7.71
N ALA A 74 12.43 7.72 8.71
CA ALA A 74 13.29 8.65 9.43
C ALA A 74 14.33 7.95 10.32
N ASP A 75 14.03 6.73 10.81
CA ASP A 75 14.99 5.90 11.55
C ASP A 75 14.93 4.43 11.12
N PRO A 76 15.52 4.09 9.95
CA PRO A 76 15.50 2.73 9.41
C PRO A 76 16.17 1.70 10.33
N GLN A 77 17.10 2.12 11.19
CA GLN A 77 17.82 1.22 12.10
C GLN A 77 16.90 0.63 13.16
N GLN A 78 15.92 1.39 13.66
CA GLN A 78 14.92 0.87 14.60
C GLN A 78 13.98 -0.18 13.99
N PHE A 79 13.82 -0.16 12.67
CA PHE A 79 12.92 -1.05 11.93
C PHE A 79 13.66 -2.05 11.02
N MET A 80 14.99 -2.16 11.20
CA MET A 80 15.81 -3.15 10.51
C MET A 80 15.29 -4.56 10.79
N LEU A 81 15.19 -5.40 9.75
CA LEU A 81 14.61 -6.76 9.79
C LEU A 81 13.14 -6.88 10.24
N VAL A 82 12.56 -5.83 10.85
CA VAL A 82 11.15 -5.75 11.24
C VAL A 82 10.29 -5.26 10.07
N GLY A 83 10.84 -4.33 9.28
CA GLY A 83 10.18 -3.69 8.14
C GLY A 83 9.23 -2.54 8.50
N CYS A 84 8.88 -1.74 7.49
CA CYS A 84 7.97 -0.62 7.64
C CYS A 84 6.67 -0.80 6.87
N PRO A 85 5.51 -0.85 7.56
CA PRO A 85 4.21 -0.77 6.94
C PRO A 85 3.85 0.69 6.64
N THR A 86 3.46 0.96 5.41
CA THR A 86 2.88 2.22 4.96
C THR A 86 1.48 1.96 4.39
N ARG A 87 0.56 2.89 4.64
CA ARG A 87 -0.83 2.75 4.18
C ARG A 87 -1.33 4.07 3.62
N TYR A 88 -1.96 3.98 2.45
CA TYR A 88 -2.61 5.07 1.76
C TYR A 88 -4.08 4.72 1.49
N CYS A 89 -4.95 5.71 1.63
CA CYS A 89 -6.36 5.57 1.32
C CYS A 89 -6.89 6.76 0.53
N CYS A 90 -7.89 6.50 -0.31
CA CYS A 90 -8.56 7.51 -1.14
C CYS A 90 -10.00 7.06 -1.47
N ASP A 91 -10.83 7.97 -1.95
CA ASP A 91 -12.29 7.83 -2.06
C ASP A 91 -12.83 7.98 -3.51
N ALA A 92 -11.94 7.90 -4.51
CA ALA A 92 -12.30 7.94 -5.92
C ALA A 92 -12.08 6.57 -6.60
N ASP A 93 -12.79 6.31 -7.70
CA ASP A 93 -12.61 5.05 -8.43
C ASP A 93 -11.16 4.87 -8.89
N LEU A 94 -10.61 3.69 -8.64
CA LEU A 94 -9.28 3.25 -9.06
C LEU A 94 -8.14 4.17 -8.58
N CYS A 95 -8.35 4.91 -7.49
CA CYS A 95 -7.38 5.89 -6.99
C CYS A 95 -6.20 5.28 -6.20
N ASN A 96 -6.28 4.00 -5.82
CA ASN A 96 -5.25 3.31 -5.03
C ASN A 96 -4.08 2.80 -5.87
N THR A 97 -3.57 3.64 -6.75
CA THR A 97 -2.32 3.38 -7.46
C THR A 97 -1.11 3.72 -6.57
N ILE A 98 0.03 3.10 -6.86
CA ILE A 98 1.33 3.52 -6.32
C ILE A 98 2.05 4.20 -7.47
N GLU A 99 2.52 5.43 -7.28
CA GLU A 99 3.34 6.10 -8.30
C GLU A 99 4.67 5.34 -8.48
N GLY A 100 5.22 5.33 -9.69
CA GLY A 100 6.47 4.59 -9.98
C GLY A 100 7.65 4.94 -9.07
N LYS A 101 7.66 6.16 -8.53
CA LYS A 101 8.68 6.66 -7.59
C LYS A 101 8.64 5.99 -6.21
N ASP A 102 7.50 5.39 -5.85
CA ASP A 102 7.29 4.73 -4.56
C ASP A 102 7.59 3.22 -4.63
N LEU A 103 8.04 2.72 -5.79
CA LEU A 103 8.37 1.31 -6.05
C LEU A 103 9.89 1.05 -6.17
N ILE A 104 10.71 2.09 -6.00
CA ILE A 104 12.17 2.05 -6.08
C ILE A 104 12.74 2.42 -4.71
#